data_AF-A0A6J4E5K9-F1
#
_entry.id   AF-A0A6J4E5K9-F1
#
_cell.length_a   1.000
_cell.length_b   1.000
_cell.length_c   1.000
_cell.angle_alpha   90.00
_cell.angle_beta   90.00
_cell.angle_gamma   90.00
#
_symmetry.space_group_name_H-M   'P 1'
#
loop_
_entity.id
_entity.type
_entity.pdbx_description
1 polymer ?
#
loop_
_entity_poly.entity_id
_entity_poly.type
_entity_poly.pdbx_seq_one_letter_code
_entity_poly.pdbx_strand_id
1 'polypeptide(L)'
;MSKDISKEEEGALDAARLIDARIAELAGWRGETLARVRELIRAADPEVVEEWKWRGVPVWSHAGIVCTGETYKSVVKLTFAKGAALADPAGLFNASLEGNTRRAIDIHPGERIDEAALQALFLAAVALNTERPAKPRKRAG
;
A
#
# COMPACT_ATOMS: atom_id res chain seq x y z
N MET A 1 -4.78 11.78 31.44
CA MET A 1 -4.57 10.34 31.28
C MET A 1 -3.89 10.12 29.93
N SER A 2 -2.56 10.00 29.92
CA SER A 2 -1.81 9.68 28.70
C SER A 2 -1.92 8.17 28.47
N LYS A 3 -2.46 7.74 27.34
CA LYS A 3 -2.35 6.34 26.90
C LYS A 3 -0.90 6.09 26.54
N ASP A 4 -0.28 5.10 27.17
CA ASP A 4 0.99 4.55 26.71
C ASP A 4 0.78 3.98 25.30
N ILE A 5 1.42 4.61 24.31
CA ILE A 5 1.39 4.18 22.92
C ILE A 5 2.30 2.95 22.81
N SER A 6 1.82 1.88 22.19
CA SER A 6 2.62 0.66 21.98
C SER A 6 3.74 0.90 20.95
N LYS A 7 4.84 0.13 21.02
CA LYS A 7 5.96 0.22 20.07
C LYS A 7 5.56 0.03 18.60
N GLU A 8 4.49 -0.74 18.37
CA GLU A 8 3.94 -0.97 17.03
C GLU A 8 3.18 0.26 16.52
N GLU A 9 2.38 0.90 17.38
CA GLU A 9 1.75 2.18 17.09
C GLU A 9 2.76 3.31 16.91
N GLU A 10 3.85 3.35 17.70
CA GLU A 10 4.94 4.31 17.53
C GLU A 10 5.65 4.13 16.18
N GLY A 11 5.97 2.90 15.80
CA GLY A 11 6.54 2.60 14.48
C GLY A 11 5.60 2.95 13.32
N ALA A 12 4.29 2.77 13.50
CA ALA A 12 3.29 3.17 12.51
C ALA A 12 3.15 4.71 12.42
N LEU A 13 3.20 5.42 13.55
CA LEU A 13 3.21 6.89 13.59
C LEU A 13 4.46 7.46 12.90
N ASP A 14 5.61 6.82 13.08
CA ASP A 14 6.84 7.21 12.38
C ASP A 14 6.74 6.93 10.88
N ALA A 15 6.18 5.79 10.46
CA ALA A 15 5.91 5.51 9.05
C ALA A 15 4.95 6.52 8.43
N ALA A 16 3.84 6.84 9.13
CA ALA A 16 2.86 7.81 8.66
C ALA A 16 3.50 9.19 8.41
N ARG A 17 4.34 9.67 9.33
CA ARG A 17 5.09 10.93 9.19
C ARG A 17 6.08 10.90 8.02
N LEU A 18 6.77 9.78 7.82
CA LEU A 18 7.70 9.61 6.70
C LEU A 18 6.96 9.63 5.35
N ILE A 19 5.78 9.02 5.28
CA ILE A 19 4.92 9.07 4.09
C ILE A 19 4.41 10.51 3.84
N ASP A 20 4.00 11.24 4.89
CA ASP A 20 3.63 12.66 4.77
C ASP A 20 4.79 13.49 4.21
N ALA A 21 5.99 13.32 4.76
CA ALA A 21 7.20 14.00 4.29
C ALA A 21 7.51 13.66 2.83
N ARG A 22 7.34 12.39 2.43
CA ARG A 22 7.55 11.94 1.05
C ARG A 22 6.56 12.54 0.08
N ILE A 23 5.29 12.60 0.44
CA ILE A 23 4.24 13.25 -0.36
C ILE A 23 4.58 14.73 -0.58
N ALA A 24 4.99 15.43 0.49
CA ALA A 24 5.40 16.83 0.42
C ALA A 24 6.66 17.04 -0.45
N GLU A 25 7.66 16.16 -0.33
CA GLU A 25 8.90 16.19 -1.12
C GLU A 25 8.64 15.99 -2.62
N LEU A 26 7.76 15.05 -2.99
CA LEU A 26 7.47 14.72 -4.38
C LEU A 26 6.90 15.91 -5.15
N ALA A 27 6.02 16.67 -4.48
CA ALA A 27 5.23 17.77 -5.03
C ALA A 27 4.47 17.42 -6.34
N GLY A 28 3.54 18.29 -6.72
CA GLY A 28 2.72 18.14 -7.94
C GLY A 28 1.99 16.79 -8.03
N TRP A 29 1.77 16.34 -9.27
CA TRP A 29 0.85 15.23 -9.55
C TRP A 29 1.22 13.90 -8.86
N ARG A 30 2.51 13.63 -8.61
CA ARG A 30 2.95 12.38 -7.94
C ARG A 30 2.63 12.41 -6.44
N GLY A 31 2.87 13.54 -5.79
CA GLY A 31 2.50 13.75 -4.40
C GLY A 31 0.99 13.65 -4.23
N GLU A 32 0.23 14.35 -5.07
CA GLU A 32 -1.24 14.32 -5.09
C GLU A 32 -1.79 12.89 -5.31
N THR A 33 -1.24 12.16 -6.28
CA THR A 33 -1.66 10.78 -6.57
C THR A 33 -1.34 9.84 -5.41
N LEU A 34 -0.13 9.91 -4.85
CA LEU A 34 0.26 9.07 -3.70
C LEU A 34 -0.59 9.38 -2.47
N ALA A 35 -0.89 10.66 -2.21
CA ALA A 35 -1.80 11.07 -1.15
C ALA A 35 -3.20 10.50 -1.34
N ARG A 36 -3.75 10.58 -2.57
CA ARG A 36 -5.07 10.04 -2.88
C ARG A 36 -5.12 8.52 -2.70
N VAL A 37 -4.12 7.80 -3.19
CA VAL A 37 -4.03 6.34 -2.98
C VAL A 37 -3.99 6.00 -1.49
N ARG A 38 -3.16 6.70 -0.72
CA ARG A 38 -3.06 6.47 0.74
C ARG A 38 -4.40 6.65 1.44
N GLU A 39 -5.13 7.71 1.10
CA GLU A 39 -6.45 7.99 1.64
C GLU A 39 -7.44 6.86 1.31
N LEU A 40 -7.48 6.43 0.05
CA LEU A 40 -8.35 5.33 -0.40
C LEU A 40 -8.04 4.02 0.31
N ILE A 41 -6.76 3.69 0.49
CA ILE A 41 -6.31 2.50 1.22
C ILE A 41 -6.76 2.54 2.67
N ARG A 42 -6.54 3.66 3.37
CA ARG A 42 -6.97 3.83 4.77
C ARG A 42 -8.48 3.82 4.94
N ALA A 43 -9.21 4.30 3.94
CA ALA A 43 -10.68 4.24 3.93
C ALA A 43 -11.20 2.82 3.63
N ALA A 44 -10.48 2.04 2.82
CA ALA A 44 -10.85 0.65 2.53
C ALA A 44 -10.65 -0.25 3.75
N ASP A 45 -9.51 -0.12 4.43
CA ASP A 45 -9.14 -0.94 5.58
C ASP A 45 -8.64 -0.05 6.72
N PRO A 46 -9.48 0.26 7.72
CA PRO A 46 -9.08 1.06 8.88
C PRO A 46 -8.00 0.40 9.76
N GLU A 47 -7.77 -0.90 9.63
CA GLU A 47 -6.75 -1.65 10.38
C GLU A 47 -5.43 -1.76 9.62
N VAL A 48 -5.34 -1.16 8.43
CA VAL A 48 -4.11 -1.19 7.63
C VAL A 48 -2.95 -0.54 8.37
N VAL A 49 -1.82 -1.23 8.40
CA VAL A 49 -0.57 -0.72 8.97
C VAL A 49 0.26 -0.09 7.86
N GLU A 50 0.57 1.19 8.05
CA GLU A 50 1.54 1.90 7.22
C GLU A 50 2.96 1.57 7.68
N GLU A 51 3.82 1.24 6.72
CA GLU A 51 5.22 0.90 6.96
C GLU A 51 6.11 1.74 6.02
N TRP A 52 7.32 2.03 6.49
CA TRP A 52 8.37 2.67 5.69
C TRP A 52 9.51 1.68 5.46
N LYS A 53 9.65 1.21 4.22
CA LYS A 53 10.60 0.14 3.88
C LYS A 53 11.56 0.56 2.78
N TRP A 54 12.63 -0.23 2.63
CA TRP A 54 13.60 -0.16 1.53
C TRP A 54 14.11 1.26 1.22
N ARG A 55 14.37 2.03 2.27
CA ARG A 55 14.94 3.39 2.20
C ARG A 55 14.13 4.38 1.34
N GLY A 56 12.80 4.38 1.46
CA GLY A 56 12.00 5.40 0.78
C GLY A 56 10.61 4.99 0.32
N VAL A 57 10.20 3.75 0.57
CA VAL A 57 9.01 3.17 -0.06
C VAL A 57 7.91 3.05 0.99
N PRO A 58 6.79 3.78 0.83
CA PRO A 58 5.54 3.50 1.50
C PRO A 58 5.11 2.05 1.24
N VAL A 59 4.73 1.34 2.29
CA VAL A 59 4.19 -0.02 2.22
C VAL A 59 2.96 -0.10 3.10
N TRP A 60 1.89 -0.73 2.60
CA TRP A 60 0.70 -1.02 3.38
C TRP A 60 0.60 -2.52 3.65
N SER A 61 0.28 -2.86 4.90
CA SER A 61 0.24 -4.24 5.36
C SER A 61 -0.98 -4.51 6.24
N HIS A 62 -1.53 -5.71 6.09
CA HIS A 62 -2.53 -6.32 6.95
C HIS A 62 -2.30 -7.83 6.87
N ALA A 63 -1.95 -8.46 7.99
CA ALA A 63 -1.53 -9.87 8.06
C ALA A 63 -0.41 -10.25 7.06
N GLY A 64 0.42 -9.28 6.66
CA GLY A 64 1.41 -9.39 5.60
C GLY A 64 1.41 -8.15 4.69
N ILE A 65 2.42 -8.00 3.83
CA ILE A 65 2.45 -6.90 2.87
C ILE A 65 1.28 -7.06 1.90
N VAL A 66 0.48 -6.01 1.74
CA VAL A 66 -0.61 -5.95 0.76
C VAL A 66 -0.06 -5.35 -0.54
N CYS A 67 0.36 -4.08 -0.49
CA CYS A 67 0.98 -3.42 -1.62
C CYS A 67 2.03 -2.36 -1.22
N THR A 68 2.84 -1.97 -2.19
CA THR A 68 3.79 -0.83 -2.10
C THR A 68 3.18 0.44 -2.70
N GLY A 69 3.76 1.60 -2.38
CA GLY A 69 3.45 2.90 -2.98
C GLY A 69 4.70 3.55 -3.58
N GLU A 70 5.15 3.03 -4.71
CA GLU A 70 6.42 3.43 -5.34
C GLU A 70 6.21 4.66 -6.23
N THR A 71 7.18 5.56 -6.28
CA THR A 71 7.10 6.77 -7.11
C THR A 71 8.27 6.83 -8.08
N TYR A 72 7.97 6.90 -9.37
CA TYR A 72 8.95 6.97 -10.46
C TYR A 72 8.83 8.31 -11.20
N LYS A 73 9.66 8.48 -12.25
CA LYS A 73 9.61 9.68 -13.09
C LYS A 73 8.25 9.84 -13.79
N SER A 74 7.66 8.75 -14.26
CA SER A 74 6.48 8.75 -15.13
C SER A 74 5.22 8.12 -14.51
N VAL A 75 5.33 7.43 -13.37
CA VAL A 75 4.23 6.68 -12.76
C VAL A 75 4.30 6.75 -11.23
N VAL A 76 3.14 6.68 -10.59
CA VAL A 76 3.00 6.17 -9.21
C VAL A 76 2.59 4.70 -9.33
N LYS A 77 3.40 3.80 -8.79
CA LYS A 77 3.24 2.34 -8.94
C LYS A 77 2.78 1.70 -7.65
N LEU A 78 1.70 0.95 -7.73
CA LEU A 78 1.22 0.09 -6.65
C LEU A 78 1.52 -1.37 -6.97
N THR A 79 2.52 -1.96 -6.31
CA THR A 79 2.84 -3.38 -6.50
C THR A 79 2.14 -4.22 -5.44
N PHE A 80 1.20 -5.07 -5.85
CA PHE A 80 0.51 -6.00 -4.95
C PHE A 80 1.33 -7.26 -4.73
N ALA A 81 1.66 -7.57 -3.47
CA ALA A 81 2.60 -8.64 -3.12
C ALA A 81 2.12 -10.04 -3.54
N LYS A 82 0.81 -10.25 -3.58
CA LYS A 82 0.15 -11.47 -4.09
C LYS A 82 -0.73 -11.17 -5.31
N GLY A 83 -0.38 -10.13 -6.08
CA GLY A 83 -1.21 -9.61 -7.17
C GLY A 83 -1.60 -10.66 -8.20
N ALA A 84 -0.76 -11.67 -8.48
CA ALA A 84 -1.07 -12.72 -9.45
C ALA A 84 -2.23 -13.64 -9.04
N ALA A 85 -2.55 -13.71 -7.74
CA ALA A 85 -3.64 -14.52 -7.21
C ALA A 85 -4.97 -13.76 -7.04
N LEU A 86 -4.98 -12.45 -7.29
CA LEU A 86 -6.18 -11.62 -7.13
C LEU A 86 -7.06 -11.70 -8.38
N ALA A 87 -8.38 -11.72 -8.20
CA ALA A 87 -9.27 -11.36 -9.30
C ALA A 87 -9.11 -9.86 -9.61
N ASP A 88 -9.27 -9.48 -10.87
CA ASP A 88 -9.22 -8.08 -11.30
C ASP A 88 -10.33 -7.80 -12.32
N PRO A 89 -11.60 -7.80 -11.88
CA PRO A 89 -12.75 -7.64 -12.77
C PRO A 89 -12.82 -6.25 -13.41
N ALA A 90 -12.21 -5.24 -12.78
CA ALA A 90 -12.14 -3.88 -13.30
C ALA A 90 -10.92 -3.64 -14.21
N GLY A 91 -9.99 -4.60 -14.30
CA GLY A 91 -8.79 -4.50 -15.15
C GLY A 91 -7.81 -3.42 -14.69
N LEU A 92 -7.65 -3.21 -13.38
CA LEU A 92 -6.75 -2.20 -12.84
C LEU A 92 -5.27 -2.54 -13.04
N PHE A 93 -4.90 -3.82 -13.03
CA PHE A 93 -3.52 -4.21 -13.24
C PHE A 93 -3.10 -3.96 -14.68
N ASN A 94 -2.11 -3.11 -14.87
CA ASN A 94 -1.56 -2.74 -16.16
C ASN A 94 -0.03 -2.96 -16.25
N ALA A 95 0.61 -3.42 -15.17
CA ALA A 95 2.05 -3.65 -15.11
C ALA A 95 2.40 -4.94 -14.37
N SER A 96 3.58 -5.50 -14.67
CA SER A 96 4.07 -6.77 -14.10
C SER A 96 3.10 -7.95 -14.31
N LEU A 97 2.38 -7.97 -15.44
CA LEU A 97 1.28 -8.92 -15.69
C LEU A 97 1.73 -10.37 -15.88
N GLU A 98 2.96 -10.58 -16.33
CA GLU A 98 3.53 -11.90 -16.59
C GLU A 98 4.14 -12.55 -15.34
N GLY A 99 4.16 -11.83 -14.21
CA GLY A 99 4.70 -12.33 -12.95
C GLY A 99 3.80 -13.41 -12.31
N ASN A 100 4.40 -14.45 -11.74
CA ASN A 100 3.66 -15.52 -11.05
C ASN A 100 3.24 -15.19 -9.61
N THR A 101 3.73 -14.07 -9.06
CA THR A 101 3.53 -13.70 -7.66
C THR A 101 2.85 -12.34 -7.54
N ARG A 102 3.36 -11.34 -8.27
CA ARG A 102 2.97 -9.94 -8.14
C ARG A 102 2.34 -9.44 -9.43
N ARG A 103 1.44 -8.47 -9.31
CA ARG A 103 0.99 -7.58 -10.38
C ARG A 103 0.99 -6.15 -9.84
N ALA A 104 1.04 -5.18 -10.74
CA ALA A 104 1.13 -3.78 -10.37
C ALA A 104 0.17 -2.90 -11.17
N ILE A 105 -0.16 -1.77 -10.57
CA ILE A 105 -0.91 -0.67 -11.18
C ILE A 105 0.08 0.49 -11.33
N ASP A 106 0.39 0.87 -12.55
CA ASP A 106 1.12 2.08 -12.89
C ASP A 106 0.10 3.18 -13.18
N ILE A 107 0.00 4.16 -12.28
CA ILE A 107 -0.89 5.32 -12.40
C ILE A 107 -0.13 6.45 -13.08
N HIS A 108 -0.64 6.91 -14.22
CA HIS A 108 -0.01 7.93 -15.05
C HIS A 108 -0.52 9.35 -14.74
N PRO A 109 0.24 10.41 -15.08
CA PRO A 109 -0.22 11.78 -14.88
C PRO A 109 -1.55 12.05 -15.60
N GLY A 110 -2.53 12.60 -14.86
CA GLY A 110 -3.86 12.94 -15.38
C GLY A 110 -4.84 11.77 -15.46
N GLU A 111 -4.41 10.56 -15.11
CA GLU A 111 -5.28 9.39 -15.01
C GLU A 111 -6.21 9.51 -13.80
N ARG A 112 -7.47 9.09 -13.95
CA ARG A 112 -8.41 9.03 -12.84
C ARG A 112 -8.31 7.66 -12.20
N ILE A 113 -8.16 7.63 -10.88
CA ILE A 113 -8.25 6.40 -10.10
C ILE A 113 -9.71 5.98 -10.03
N ASP A 114 -10.03 4.75 -10.42
CA ASP A 114 -11.30 4.13 -10.06
C ASP A 114 -11.24 3.77 -8.57
N GLU A 115 -11.80 4.66 -7.76
CA GLU A 115 -11.68 4.61 -6.30
C GLU A 115 -12.34 3.37 -5.72
N ALA A 116 -13.55 3.05 -6.18
CA ALA A 116 -14.30 1.89 -5.70
C ALA A 116 -13.59 0.59 -6.09
N ALA A 117 -13.09 0.50 -7.32
CA ALA A 117 -12.35 -0.67 -7.77
C ALA A 117 -11.02 -0.83 -7.02
N LEU A 118 -10.28 0.27 -6.77
CA LEU A 118 -9.02 0.20 -6.02
C LEU A 118 -9.25 -0.26 -4.58
N GLN A 119 -10.28 0.27 -3.92
CA GLN A 119 -10.63 -0.15 -2.55
C GLN A 119 -11.06 -1.61 -2.50
N ALA A 120 -11.88 -2.06 -3.45
CA ALA A 120 -12.29 -3.46 -3.56
C ALA A 120 -11.10 -4.41 -3.80
N LEU A 121 -10.17 -4.02 -4.68
CA LEU A 121 -8.96 -4.78 -4.94
C LEU A 121 -8.05 -4.85 -3.70
N PHE A 122 -7.93 -3.74 -2.96
CA PHE A 122 -7.18 -3.69 -1.71
C PHE A 122 -7.77 -4.64 -0.66
N LEU A 123 -9.08 -4.59 -0.44
CA LEU A 123 -9.78 -5.48 0.49
C LEU A 123 -9.64 -6.97 0.09
N ALA A 124 -9.73 -7.29 -1.19
CA ALA A 124 -9.50 -8.65 -1.67
C ALA A 124 -8.06 -9.12 -1.37
N ALA A 125 -7.08 -8.21 -1.48
CA ALA A 125 -5.70 -8.51 -1.14
C ALA A 125 -5.47 -8.69 0.37
N VAL A 126 -6.19 -7.93 1.21
CA VAL A 126 -6.22 -8.14 2.67
C VAL A 126 -6.81 -9.51 3.00
N ALA A 127 -7.95 -9.88 2.42
CA ALA A 127 -8.56 -11.19 2.64
C ALA A 127 -7.61 -12.34 2.26
N LEU A 128 -6.90 -12.23 1.13
CA LEU A 128 -5.89 -13.22 0.73
C LEU A 128 -4.68 -13.29 1.68
N ASN A 129 -4.40 -12.22 2.44
CA ASN A 129 -3.40 -12.25 3.51
C ASN A 129 -3.88 -12.97 4.76
N THR A 130 -5.17 -12.88 5.09
CA THR A 130 -5.74 -13.49 6.29
C THR A 130 -6.13 -14.96 6.10
N GLU A 131 -6.39 -15.41 4.87
CA GLU A 131 -6.69 -16.81 4.53
C GLU A 131 -5.56 -17.81 4.86
N ARG A 132 -4.31 -17.35 4.95
CA ARG A 132 -3.18 -18.15 5.45
C ARG A 132 -2.73 -17.58 6.79
N PRO A 133 -2.71 -18.37 7.88
CA PRO A 133 -2.22 -17.87 9.16
C PRO A 133 -0.81 -17.31 8.97
N ALA A 134 -0.62 -16.05 9.34
CA ALA A 134 0.67 -15.40 9.28
C ALA A 134 1.69 -16.26 10.04
N LYS A 135 2.80 -16.62 9.39
CA LYS A 135 3.90 -17.29 10.08
C LYS A 135 4.34 -16.35 11.21
N PRO A 136 4.38 -16.79 12.48
CA PRO A 136 4.67 -15.88 13.59
C PRO A 136 6.01 -15.18 13.34
N ARG A 137 6.02 -13.84 13.36
CA ARG A 137 7.26 -13.05 13.27
C ARG A 137 8.13 -13.48 14.45
N LYS A 138 9.32 -14.04 14.18
CA LYS A 138 10.33 -14.22 15.23
C LYS A 138 10.60 -12.85 15.83
N ARG A 139 10.28 -12.66 17.11
CA ARG A 139 10.77 -11.53 17.89
C ARG A 139 12.30 -11.62 17.83
N ALA A 140 12.95 -10.60 17.27
CA ALA A 140 14.38 -10.45 17.44
C ALA A 140 14.60 -10.21 18.94
N GLY A 141 15.28 -11.17 19.58
CA GLY A 141 15.71 -11.08 20.98
C GLY A 141 16.90 -10.14 21.13
#